data_AF-A0A7W4E573-F1
#
_entry.id   AF-A0A7W4E573-F1
#
_cell.length_a   1.000
_cell.length_b   1.000
_cell.length_c   1.000
_cell.angle_alpha   90.00
_cell.angle_beta   90.00
_cell.angle_gamma   90.00
#
_symmetry.space_group_name_H-M   'P 1'
#
loop_
_entity.id
_entity.type
_entity.pdbx_description
1 polymer ?
#
loop_
_entity_poly.entity_id
_entity_poly.type
_entity_poly.pdbx_seq_one_letter_code
_entity_poly.pdbx_strand_id
1 'polypeptide(L)' 'MANTNKILSVEKVTKTFGKGNSLTKAVDNLSFSVKKGEFLAIMGASG' A
#
# COMPACT_ATOMS: atom_id res chain seq x y z
N MET A 1 -2.96 -25.98 -9.46
CA MET A 1 -1.95 -24.92 -9.67
C MET A 1 -2.70 -23.60 -9.69
N ALA A 2 -2.42 -22.70 -8.74
CA ALA A 2 -3.20 -21.48 -8.58
C ALA A 2 -2.95 -20.54 -9.76
N ASN A 3 -4.00 -20.20 -10.50
CA ASN A 3 -3.95 -19.14 -11.51
C ASN A 3 -3.77 -17.81 -10.76
N THR A 4 -2.52 -17.39 -10.59
CA THR A 4 -2.14 -16.17 -9.88
C THR A 4 -2.45 -14.94 -10.75
N ASN A 5 -3.73 -14.68 -11.02
CA ASN A 5 -4.22 -13.50 -11.75
C ASN A 5 -4.15 -12.23 -10.88
N LYS A 6 -2.98 -11.95 -10.30
CA LYS A 6 -2.67 -10.68 -9.63
C LYS A 6 -2.39 -9.64 -10.70
N ILE A 7 -3.11 -8.52 -10.64
CA ILE A 7 -2.94 -7.38 -11.55
C ILE A 7 -2.18 -6.21 -10.90
N LEU A 8 -2.15 -6.19 -9.56
CA LEU A 8 -1.37 -5.23 -8.78
C LEU A 8 -0.64 -5.99 -7.67
N SER A 9 0.64 -5.69 -7.50
CA SER A 9 1.43 -6.09 -6.33
C SER A 9 2.05 -4.84 -5.73
N VAL A 10 1.83 -4.64 -4.43
CA VAL A 10 2.45 -3.61 -3.61
C VAL A 10 3.29 -4.35 -2.58
N GLU A 11 4.59 -4.08 -2.57
CA GLU A 11 5.54 -4.84 -1.76
C GLU A 11 6.43 -3.89 -0.97
N LYS A 12 6.30 -3.95 0.37
CA LYS A 12 7.11 -3.21 1.35
C LYS A 12 7.26 -1.73 1.01
N VAL A 13 6.17 -1.12 0.53
CA VAL A 13 6.18 0.29 0.13
C VAL A 13 6.20 1.17 1.38
N THR A 14 7.15 2.09 1.43
CA THR A 14 7.26 3.12 2.46
C THR A 14 7.35 4.48 1.78
N LYS A 15 6.58 5.44 2.27
CA LYS A 15 6.62 6.83 1.83
C LYS A 15 6.74 7.74 3.04
N THR A 16 7.80 8.54 3.02
CA THR A 16 8.10 9.50 4.08
C THR A 16 8.06 10.92 3.52
N PHE A 17 7.49 11.83 4.28
CA PHE A 17 7.41 13.26 3.99
C PHE A 17 8.11 14.06 5.11
N GLY A 18 8.47 15.30 4.79
CA GLY A 18 9.15 16.20 5.73
C GLY A 18 10.65 15.96 5.87
N LYS A 19 11.28 16.67 6.82
CA LYS A 19 12.72 16.60 7.12
C LYS A 19 12.95 16.81 8.62
N GLY A 20 14.05 16.25 9.14
CA GLY A 20 14.45 16.41 10.55
C GLY A 20 13.36 15.92 11.51
N ASN A 21 13.00 16.75 12.49
CA ASN A 21 12.00 16.44 13.51
C ASN A 21 10.56 16.42 12.98
N SER A 22 10.32 16.91 11.76
CA SER A 22 9.00 16.90 11.10
C SER A 22 8.86 15.75 10.11
N LEU A 23 9.51 14.61 10.38
CA LEU A 23 9.45 13.42 9.54
C LEU A 23 8.13 12.68 9.78
N THR A 24 7.37 12.45 8.70
CA THR A 24 6.11 11.69 8.74
C THR A 24 6.18 10.52 7.78
N LYS A 25 6.02 9.30 8.29
CA LYS A 25 5.82 8.11 7.45
C LYS A 25 4.33 8.02 7.09
N ALA A 26 3.96 8.53 5.93
CA ALA A 26 2.58 8.45 5.44
C ALA A 26 2.20 7.03 4.98
N VAL A 27 3.19 6.27 4.51
CA VAL A 27 3.04 4.83 4.25
C VAL A 27 4.21 4.14 4.91
N ASP A 28 3.98 3.12 5.73
CA ASP A 28 5.05 2.37 6.42
C ASP A 28 4.93 0.87 6.10
N ASN A 29 5.85 0.36 5.30
CA ASN A 29 6.01 -1.06 4.96
C ASN A 29 4.72 -1.75 4.46
N LEU A 30 3.91 -1.04 3.66
CA LEU A 30 2.64 -1.55 3.15
C LEU A 30 2.88 -2.64 2.09
N SER A 31 2.21 -3.80 2.25
CA SER A 31 2.24 -4.88 1.27
C SER A 31 0.84 -5.45 1.04
N PHE A 32 0.38 -5.46 -0.21
CA PHE A 32 -0.89 -6.10 -0.61
C PHE A 32 -0.87 -6.44 -2.11
N SER A 33 -1.83 -7.22 -2.56
CA SER A 33 -2.01 -7.52 -3.98
C SER A 33 -3.47 -7.51 -4.36
N VAL A 34 -3.78 -7.12 -5.59
CA VAL A 34 -5.14 -7.09 -6.12
C VAL A 34 -5.24 -8.06 -7.29
N LYS A 35 -6.29 -8.88 -7.31
CA LYS A 35 -6.58 -9.83 -8.37
C LYS A 35 -7.42 -9.19 -9.48
N LYS A 36 -7.37 -9.77 -10.67
CA LYS A 36 -8.24 -9.36 -11.78
C LYS A 36 -9.72 -9.48 -11.36
N GLY A 37 -10.46 -8.38 -11.48
CA GLY A 37 -11.89 -8.32 -11.13
C GLY A 37 -12.17 -8.09 -9.64
N GLU A 38 -11.14 -7.95 -8.80
CA GLU A 38 -11.29 -7.62 -7.38
C GLU A 38 -11.59 -6.13 -7.21
N PHE A 39 -12.61 -5.81 -6.39
CA PHE A 39 -12.93 -4.45 -5.98
C PHE A 39 -12.27 -4.16 -4.63
N LEU A 40 -11.38 -3.15 -4.59
CA LEU A 40 -10.65 -2.76 -3.40
C LEU A 40 -11.10 -1.37 -2.92
N ALA A 41 -11.39 -1.24 -1.62
CA ALA A 41 -11.60 0.03 -0.95
C ALA A 41 -10.50 0.25 0.10
N ILE A 42 -9.97 1.48 0.18
CA ILE A 42 -9.02 1.90 1.20
C ILE A 42 -9.74 2.87 2.13
N MET A 43 -9.66 2.62 3.44
CA MET A 43 -10.30 3.44 4.47
C MET A 43 -9.32 3.71 5.61
N GLY A 44 -9.51 4.84 6.30
CA GLY A 44 -8.68 5.25 7.43
C GLY A 44 -9.19 6.54 8.05
N ALA A 45 -8.65 6.90 9.21
CA ALA A 45 -8.83 8.21 9.80
C ALA A 45 -8.14 9.29 8.94
N SER A 46 -8.55 10.55 9.09
CA SER A 46 -7.87 11.68 8.44
C SER A 46 -6.43 11.79 8.96
N GLY A 47 -5.47 11.81 8.05
CA GLY A 47 -4.03 11.85 8.32
C GLY A 47 -3.28 10.92 7.38
#